data_AF-A0A3B3TKB8-F1
#
_entry.id   AF-A0A3B3TKB8-F1
#
_cell.length_a   1.000
_cell.length_b   1.000
_cell.length_c   1.000
_cell.angle_alpha   90.00
_cell.angle_beta   90.00
_cell.angle_gamma   90.00
#
_symmetry.space_group_name_H-M   'P 1'
#
loop_
_entity.id
_entity.type
_entity.pdbx_description
1 polymer ?
#
loop_
_entity_poly.entity_id
_entity_poly.type
_entity_poly.pdbx_seq_one_letter_code
_entity_poly.pdbx_strand_id
1 'polypeptide(L)'
;SEGEQGPPWGLYSPLSSLQLTDCPGLLFVWNARTQECETHEGVKLSLDQFDIVSSPTQGYTRQTLSFFYKDHLGHYPYYDAEDVQVIGGIPQRVNLSQHFERMSKDLDTYIPDRQAKGLSVIDWEEWRPLWVRNWSAKDVYRRRSRELVARKNSRLTQEQVATAAKEEFEFAARQFMQETLRQGKNLRPNQLWGFYLFPDCYNHDYKGKMESYTGRCPDVEIERNDELNWLWNESTALFPSIYLDPDLRSTDQGRLFVLNRVKEAMRLASVGDGLARPVFVYSRPTYNNEMTLLTESSSLSIKN
;
A
#
# COMPACT_ATOMS: atom_id res chain seq x y z
N SER A 1 -54.77 -3.38 39.46
CA SER A 1 -54.40 -2.56 40.62
C SER A 1 -52.94 -2.83 40.91
N GLU A 2 -52.12 -1.78 40.74
CA GLU A 2 -50.78 -1.54 41.32
C GLU A 2 -49.67 -2.58 40.99
N GLY A 3 -48.45 -2.19 40.59
CA GLY A 3 -47.82 -0.89 40.51
C GLY A 3 -46.41 -1.00 39.90
N GLU A 4 -45.87 0.16 39.56
CA GLU A 4 -44.66 0.50 38.80
C GLU A 4 -43.32 -0.13 39.24
N GLN A 5 -42.39 -0.26 38.29
CA GLN A 5 -41.06 0.39 38.33
C GLN A 5 -40.39 0.38 36.94
N GLY A 6 -39.92 1.56 36.50
CA GLY A 6 -39.14 1.78 35.28
C GLY A 6 -37.61 1.66 35.47
N PRO A 7 -36.80 1.89 34.41
CA PRO A 7 -35.48 1.29 34.17
C PRO A 7 -34.31 2.21 34.57
N PRO A 8 -33.03 1.76 34.53
CA PRO A 8 -32.20 1.99 33.33
C PRO A 8 -31.02 1.02 33.14
N TRP A 9 -30.72 0.57 31.91
CA TRP A 9 -29.33 0.43 31.43
C TRP A 9 -29.32 0.52 29.90
N GLY A 10 -28.95 1.70 29.42
CA GLY A 10 -28.38 1.83 28.08
C GLY A 10 -26.94 1.33 28.08
N LEU A 11 -26.55 0.69 26.98
CA LEU A 11 -25.22 0.86 26.44
C LEU A 11 -25.39 1.30 24.99
N TYR A 12 -25.53 2.62 24.82
CA TYR A 12 -24.86 3.27 23.71
C TYR A 12 -23.38 2.86 23.80
N SER A 13 -22.94 1.96 22.93
CA SER A 13 -21.54 1.97 22.52
C SER A 13 -21.51 2.80 21.25
N PRO A 14 -21.08 4.07 21.30
CA PRO A 14 -20.93 4.81 20.09
C PRO A 14 -19.74 4.19 19.34
N LEU A 15 -19.93 3.88 18.07
CA LEU A 15 -18.85 3.64 17.10
C LEU A 15 -17.93 4.89 16.91
N SER A 16 -17.87 5.79 17.90
CA SER A 16 -17.07 7.01 17.91
C SER A 16 -15.72 6.86 18.63
N SER A 17 -15.39 5.69 19.18
CA SER A 17 -14.18 5.50 19.99
C SER A 17 -13.18 4.47 19.48
N LEU A 18 -13.21 4.07 18.19
CA LEU A 18 -11.98 3.57 17.57
C LEU A 18 -11.04 4.78 17.38
N GLN A 19 -10.47 5.25 18.48
CA GLN A 19 -9.26 6.03 18.45
C GLN A 19 -8.16 5.05 18.06
N LEU A 20 -7.88 4.97 16.75
CA LEU A 20 -6.69 4.35 16.17
C LEU A 20 -5.36 4.87 16.79
N THR A 21 -5.45 5.82 17.72
CA THR A 21 -4.34 6.58 18.33
C THR A 21 -4.20 6.46 19.84
N ASP A 22 -5.16 5.89 20.60
CA ASP A 22 -5.17 6.07 22.08
C ASP A 22 -4.72 4.84 22.89
N CYS A 23 -4.36 3.73 22.23
CA CYS A 23 -3.55 2.64 22.80
C CYS A 23 -3.04 1.75 21.65
N PRO A 24 -1.75 1.32 21.61
CA PRO A 24 -1.24 0.53 20.49
C PRO A 24 -1.73 -0.92 20.60
N GLY A 25 -3.00 -1.14 20.26
CA GLY A 25 -3.57 -2.46 20.09
C GLY A 25 -3.18 -3.04 18.74
N LEU A 26 -2.96 -4.36 18.70
CA LEU A 26 -2.91 -5.10 17.45
C LEU A 26 -4.32 -5.10 16.83
N LEU A 27 -4.44 -4.63 15.58
CA LEU A 27 -5.70 -4.63 14.84
C LEU A 27 -5.68 -5.70 13.74
N PHE A 28 -6.75 -6.48 13.66
CA PHE A 28 -6.96 -7.45 12.60
C PHE A 28 -7.93 -6.90 11.55
N VAL A 29 -7.46 -6.82 10.31
CA VAL A 29 -8.21 -6.27 9.19
C VAL A 29 -8.51 -7.36 8.17
N TRP A 30 -9.79 -7.60 7.90
CA TRP A 30 -10.25 -8.38 6.77
C TRP A 30 -10.45 -7.46 5.56
N ASN A 31 -9.62 -7.63 4.53
CA ASN A 31 -9.74 -6.89 3.27
C ASN A 31 -9.73 -7.87 2.09
N ALA A 32 -10.79 -8.68 1.97
CA ALA A 32 -10.94 -9.69 0.93
C ALA A 32 -12.30 -9.62 0.23
N ARG A 33 -12.33 -10.10 -1.02
CA ARG A 33 -13.54 -10.14 -1.84
C ARG A 33 -14.41 -11.35 -1.47
N THR A 34 -15.14 -11.25 -0.36
CA THR A 34 -15.99 -12.34 0.16
C THR A 34 -17.47 -12.03 0.16
N GLN A 35 -17.87 -10.93 -0.48
CA GLN A 35 -19.26 -10.45 -0.45
C GLN A 35 -20.20 -11.36 -1.23
N GLU A 36 -19.67 -12.02 -2.27
CA GLU A 36 -20.40 -12.94 -3.13
C GLU A 36 -20.42 -14.38 -2.58
N CYS A 37 -19.66 -14.71 -1.53
CA CYS A 37 -19.58 -16.08 -1.00
C CYS A 37 -20.92 -16.58 -0.46
N GLU A 38 -21.68 -15.74 0.25
CA GLU A 38 -22.98 -16.15 0.79
C GLU A 38 -24.03 -16.26 -0.33
N THR A 39 -24.03 -15.32 -1.29
CA THR A 39 -25.06 -15.25 -2.33
C THR A 39 -24.83 -16.25 -3.48
N HIS A 40 -23.58 -16.54 -3.85
CA HIS A 40 -23.25 -17.45 -4.96
C HIS A 40 -22.92 -18.86 -4.52
N GLU A 41 -22.24 -19.02 -3.37
CA GLU A 41 -21.75 -20.32 -2.91
C GLU A 41 -22.53 -20.84 -1.68
N GLY A 42 -23.44 -20.05 -1.11
CA GLY A 42 -24.16 -20.42 0.11
C GLY A 42 -23.27 -20.50 1.35
N VAL A 43 -22.06 -19.94 1.29
CA VAL A 43 -21.06 -19.99 2.38
C VAL A 43 -21.03 -18.66 3.13
N LYS A 44 -21.54 -18.67 4.35
CA LYS A 44 -21.43 -17.52 5.26
C LYS A 44 -20.16 -17.61 6.10
N LEU A 45 -19.26 -16.64 5.92
CA LEU A 45 -18.02 -16.53 6.71
C LEU A 45 -18.30 -15.78 8.02
N SER A 46 -17.84 -16.33 9.15
CA SER A 46 -17.76 -15.55 10.40
C SER A 46 -16.49 -14.71 10.38
N LEU A 47 -16.65 -13.40 10.57
CA LEU A 47 -15.57 -12.41 10.53
C LEU A 47 -15.46 -11.66 11.88
N ASP A 48 -16.06 -12.20 12.94
CA ASP A 48 -16.20 -11.54 14.25
C ASP A 48 -14.86 -11.33 14.97
N GLN A 49 -13.80 -12.01 14.51
CA GLN A 49 -12.43 -11.87 14.99
C GLN A 49 -11.67 -10.69 14.40
N PHE A 50 -12.24 -9.98 13.41
CA PHE A 50 -11.59 -8.85 12.75
C PHE A 50 -12.20 -7.53 13.25
N ASP A 51 -11.34 -6.59 13.61
CA ASP A 51 -11.73 -5.25 14.04
C ASP A 51 -12.28 -4.41 12.87
N ILE A 52 -11.76 -4.66 11.67
CA ILE A 52 -12.18 -3.99 10.44
C ILE A 52 -12.51 -5.05 9.40
N VAL A 53 -13.72 -4.99 8.86
CA VAL A 53 -14.16 -5.78 7.71
C VAL A 53 -14.39 -4.86 6.53
N SER A 54 -13.66 -5.09 5.44
CA SER A 54 -13.64 -4.27 4.23
C SER A 54 -13.56 -5.15 2.98
N SER A 55 -13.81 -4.54 1.83
CA SER A 55 -13.75 -5.19 0.53
C SER A 55 -12.89 -4.38 -0.40
N PRO A 56 -11.89 -4.99 -1.06
CA PRO A 56 -11.19 -4.33 -2.15
C PRO A 56 -11.95 -4.55 -3.47
N THR A 57 -13.27 -4.72 -3.45
CA THR A 57 -14.08 -4.85 -4.67
C THR A 57 -14.48 -3.48 -5.16
N GLN A 58 -14.40 -3.25 -6.48
CA GLN A 58 -14.81 -1.99 -7.07
C GLN A 58 -16.28 -1.67 -6.76
N GLY A 59 -16.55 -0.42 -6.39
CA GLY A 59 -17.90 0.07 -6.06
C GLY A 59 -18.26 -0.04 -4.58
N TYR A 60 -17.48 -0.75 -3.77
CA TYR A 60 -17.63 -0.69 -2.31
C TYR A 60 -17.05 0.62 -1.79
N THR A 61 -17.90 1.39 -1.10
CA THR A 61 -17.60 2.75 -0.60
C THR A 61 -18.01 2.85 0.87
N ARG A 62 -17.63 3.95 1.55
CA ARG A 62 -17.97 4.22 2.96
C ARG A 62 -17.43 3.15 3.92
N GLN A 63 -16.26 2.61 3.61
CA GLN A 63 -15.60 1.59 4.41
C GLN A 63 -14.55 2.21 5.32
N THR A 64 -14.31 1.57 6.48
CA THR A 64 -13.23 1.97 7.39
C THR A 64 -11.86 1.83 6.74
N LEU A 65 -11.66 0.82 5.88
CA LEU A 65 -10.51 0.74 4.98
C LEU A 65 -10.99 0.97 3.55
N SER A 66 -10.48 2.03 2.92
CA SER A 66 -10.65 2.30 1.50
C SER A 66 -9.38 1.90 0.75
N PHE A 67 -9.52 0.98 -0.20
CA PHE A 67 -8.43 0.45 -1.02
C PHE A 67 -8.55 0.99 -2.44
N PHE A 68 -7.58 1.80 -2.86
CA PHE A 68 -7.61 2.54 -4.13
C PHE A 68 -6.70 1.88 -5.15
N TYR A 69 -7.29 1.16 -6.10
CA TYR A 69 -6.57 0.71 -7.29
C TYR A 69 -6.19 1.89 -8.21
N LYS A 70 -5.37 1.60 -9.22
CA LYS A 70 -4.84 2.57 -10.18
C LYS A 70 -5.88 3.46 -10.86
N ASP A 71 -7.13 3.04 -10.99
CA ASP A 71 -8.22 3.77 -11.65
C ASP A 71 -9.21 4.44 -10.67
N HIS A 72 -8.95 4.37 -9.37
CA HIS A 72 -9.89 4.77 -8.31
C HIS A 72 -9.45 5.98 -7.49
N LEU A 73 -8.29 6.57 -7.80
CA LEU A 73 -7.79 7.75 -7.11
C LEU A 73 -7.02 8.68 -8.06
N GLY A 74 -7.70 9.69 -8.57
CA GLY A 74 -7.11 10.66 -9.47
C GLY A 74 -6.74 10.06 -10.82
N HIS A 75 -5.78 10.72 -11.48
CA HIS A 75 -5.24 10.29 -12.76
C HIS A 75 -3.84 9.70 -12.58
N TYR A 76 -3.77 8.39 -12.36
CA TYR A 76 -2.51 7.65 -12.28
C TYR A 76 -1.97 7.33 -13.68
N PRO A 77 -0.72 7.69 -14.02
CA PRO A 77 -0.11 7.38 -15.32
C PRO A 77 0.41 5.94 -15.36
N TYR A 78 0.08 5.17 -16.39
CA TYR A 78 0.62 3.82 -16.59
C TYR A 78 0.52 3.36 -18.05
N TYR A 79 1.11 2.21 -18.36
CA TYR A 79 0.91 1.50 -19.63
C TYR A 79 0.03 0.28 -19.40
N ASP A 80 -0.99 0.07 -20.24
CA ASP A 80 -1.84 -1.13 -20.17
C ASP A 80 -1.13 -2.39 -20.72
N ALA A 81 -1.86 -3.50 -20.79
CA ALA A 81 -1.30 -4.79 -21.21
C ALA A 81 -0.83 -4.78 -22.69
N GLU A 82 -1.38 -3.87 -23.49
CA GLU A 82 -1.05 -3.64 -24.89
C GLU A 82 0.03 -2.56 -25.08
N ASP A 83 0.71 -2.15 -24.00
CA ASP A 83 1.73 -1.09 -23.99
C ASP A 83 1.21 0.29 -24.46
N VAL A 84 -0.10 0.52 -24.33
CA VAL A 84 -0.75 1.80 -24.65
C VAL A 84 -0.70 2.72 -23.43
N GLN A 85 -0.29 3.97 -23.66
CA GLN A 85 -0.19 4.96 -22.59
C GLN A 85 -1.59 5.35 -22.06
N VAL A 86 -1.76 5.28 -20.75
CA VAL A 86 -2.93 5.78 -20.02
C VAL A 86 -2.48 6.97 -19.17
N ILE A 87 -3.20 8.10 -19.27
CA ILE A 87 -2.82 9.39 -18.65
C ILE A 87 -1.33 9.73 -18.91
N GLY A 88 -0.91 9.66 -20.17
CA GLY A 88 0.46 9.98 -20.57
C GLY A 88 1.54 8.96 -20.19
N GLY A 89 1.19 7.89 -19.47
CA GLY A 89 1.99 6.68 -19.24
C GLY A 89 3.19 6.82 -18.30
N ILE A 90 3.73 8.02 -18.10
CA ILE A 90 4.87 8.29 -17.21
C ILE A 90 4.59 9.54 -16.34
N PRO A 91 5.12 9.61 -15.11
CA PRO A 91 4.81 10.72 -14.18
C PRO A 91 5.21 12.10 -14.71
N GLN A 92 6.24 12.21 -15.55
CA GLN A 92 6.67 13.49 -16.16
C GLN A 92 5.62 14.14 -17.07
N ARG A 93 4.58 13.39 -17.46
CA ARG A 93 3.56 13.85 -18.41
C ARG A 93 2.20 14.10 -17.76
N VAL A 94 2.08 13.93 -16.44
CA VAL A 94 0.80 14.12 -15.75
C VAL A 94 0.54 15.60 -15.48
N ASN A 95 -0.69 16.02 -15.73
CA ASN A 95 -1.20 17.28 -15.24
C ASN A 95 -1.71 17.10 -13.80
N LEU A 96 -0.96 17.61 -12.81
CA LEU A 96 -1.32 17.48 -11.40
C LEU A 96 -2.65 18.15 -11.03
N SER A 97 -3.02 19.27 -11.66
CA SER A 97 -4.31 19.93 -11.39
C SER A 97 -5.46 19.01 -11.73
N GLN A 98 -5.42 18.39 -12.92
CA GLN A 98 -6.45 17.45 -13.35
C GLN A 98 -6.45 16.19 -12.46
N HIS A 99 -5.27 15.71 -12.05
CA HIS A 99 -5.17 14.61 -11.10
C HIS A 99 -5.89 14.94 -9.78
N PHE A 100 -5.66 16.12 -9.19
CA PHE A 100 -6.31 16.52 -7.94
C PHE A 100 -7.81 16.78 -8.07
N GLU A 101 -8.25 17.37 -9.19
CA GLU A 101 -9.68 17.54 -9.48
C GLU A 101 -10.40 16.19 -9.55
N ARG A 102 -9.78 15.21 -10.22
CA ARG A 102 -10.31 13.84 -10.28
C ARG A 102 -10.27 13.17 -8.92
N MET A 103 -9.14 13.26 -8.21
CA MET A 103 -8.96 12.70 -6.88
C MET A 103 -10.00 13.22 -5.88
N SER A 104 -10.35 14.52 -5.94
CA SER A 104 -11.39 15.09 -5.10
C SER A 104 -12.74 14.41 -5.31
N LYS A 105 -13.13 14.16 -6.57
CA LYS A 105 -14.40 13.49 -6.92
C LYS A 105 -14.40 12.02 -6.50
N ASP A 106 -13.27 11.34 -6.70
CA ASP A 106 -13.12 9.96 -6.27
C ASP A 106 -13.25 9.86 -4.74
N LEU A 107 -12.64 10.78 -3.99
CA LEU A 107 -12.75 10.78 -2.53
C LEU A 107 -14.15 11.11 -2.03
N ASP A 108 -14.89 11.99 -2.70
CA ASP A 108 -16.30 12.24 -2.37
C ASP A 108 -17.18 11.00 -2.62
N THR A 109 -16.72 10.09 -3.50
CA THR A 109 -17.40 8.81 -3.75
C THR A 109 -17.02 7.75 -2.71
N TYR A 110 -15.72 7.48 -2.52
CA TYR A 110 -15.25 6.39 -1.65
C TYR A 110 -15.34 6.73 -0.16
N ILE A 111 -15.06 7.97 0.21
CA ILE A 111 -15.02 8.47 1.59
C ILE A 111 -15.86 9.76 1.67
N PRO A 112 -17.19 9.70 1.58
CA PRO A 112 -18.03 10.90 1.52
C PRO A 112 -17.99 11.73 2.80
N ASP A 113 -17.85 11.08 3.96
CA ASP A 113 -17.64 11.79 5.23
C ASP A 113 -16.20 12.27 5.34
N ARG A 114 -16.02 13.60 5.30
CA ARG A 114 -14.71 14.25 5.39
C ARG A 114 -14.02 14.03 6.73
N GLN A 115 -14.78 13.73 7.78
CA GLN A 115 -14.27 13.49 9.13
C GLN A 115 -14.11 12.00 9.46
N ALA A 116 -14.41 11.10 8.51
CA ALA A 116 -14.28 9.67 8.69
C ALA A 116 -12.86 9.31 9.15
N LYS A 117 -12.78 8.48 10.19
CA LYS A 117 -11.55 7.84 10.64
C LYS A 117 -11.40 6.50 9.95
N GLY A 118 -10.19 6.17 9.51
CA GLY A 118 -9.99 4.94 8.74
C GLY A 118 -8.61 4.83 8.10
N LEU A 119 -8.46 3.80 7.27
CA LEU A 119 -7.27 3.47 6.51
C LEU A 119 -7.53 3.82 5.03
N SER A 120 -6.59 4.52 4.40
CA SER A 120 -6.64 4.86 2.98
C SER A 120 -5.38 4.32 2.30
N VAL A 121 -5.55 3.20 1.61
CA VAL A 121 -4.45 2.42 1.03
C VAL A 121 -4.42 2.64 -0.47
N ILE A 122 -3.31 3.17 -0.99
CA ILE A 122 -3.13 3.44 -2.42
C ILE A 122 -2.34 2.29 -3.04
N ASP A 123 -2.97 1.58 -3.98
CA ASP A 123 -2.42 0.43 -4.67
C ASP A 123 -1.96 0.79 -6.09
N TRP A 124 -0.78 1.42 -6.15
CA TRP A 124 -0.13 1.87 -7.37
C TRP A 124 1.12 1.06 -7.63
N GLU A 125 0.95 -0.04 -8.35
CA GLU A 125 2.03 -1.00 -8.56
C GLU A 125 2.78 -0.82 -9.88
N GLU A 126 2.32 0.03 -10.79
CA GLU A 126 2.75 -0.03 -12.20
C GLU A 126 4.21 0.41 -12.39
N TRP A 127 4.64 1.45 -11.68
CA TRP A 127 6.03 1.90 -11.60
C TRP A 127 6.49 2.08 -10.15
N ARG A 128 7.79 2.26 -9.95
CA ARG A 128 8.40 2.58 -8.65
C ARG A 128 9.03 3.98 -8.68
N PRO A 129 9.02 4.74 -7.58
CA PRO A 129 9.53 6.11 -7.59
C PRO A 129 11.05 6.20 -7.81
N LEU A 130 11.80 5.15 -7.46
CA LEU A 130 13.23 5.06 -7.77
C LEU A 130 13.42 4.39 -9.13
N TRP A 131 14.15 5.05 -10.02
CA TRP A 131 14.46 4.60 -11.37
C TRP A 131 15.01 3.18 -11.40
N VAL A 132 15.94 2.89 -10.48
CA VAL A 132 16.61 1.60 -10.40
C VAL A 132 15.62 0.46 -10.15
N ARG A 133 14.49 0.72 -9.48
CA ARG A 133 13.44 -0.26 -9.16
C ARG A 133 12.46 -0.55 -10.30
N ASN A 134 12.63 0.09 -11.46
CA ASN A 134 11.80 -0.12 -12.65
C ASN A 134 12.46 -1.10 -13.63
N TRP A 135 12.72 -2.33 -13.19
CA TRP A 135 13.29 -3.42 -14.00
C TRP A 135 12.21 -4.36 -14.56
N SER A 136 12.63 -5.32 -15.40
CA SER A 136 11.74 -6.32 -16.03
C SER A 136 10.58 -5.64 -16.78
N ALA A 137 9.34 -6.07 -16.57
CA ALA A 137 8.14 -5.47 -17.17
C ALA A 137 8.03 -3.94 -16.96
N LYS A 138 8.66 -3.40 -15.90
CA LYS A 138 8.67 -1.96 -15.61
C LYS A 138 9.73 -1.18 -16.40
N ASP A 139 10.55 -1.84 -17.21
CA ASP A 139 11.55 -1.16 -18.04
C ASP A 139 10.91 -0.21 -19.07
N VAL A 140 9.64 -0.42 -19.43
CA VAL A 140 8.87 0.49 -20.29
C VAL A 140 8.92 1.94 -19.79
N TYR A 141 8.83 2.17 -18.47
CA TYR A 141 8.91 3.50 -17.88
C TYR A 141 10.28 4.16 -18.10
N ARG A 142 11.36 3.37 -18.04
CA ARG A 142 12.73 3.84 -18.32
C ARG A 142 12.95 4.14 -19.80
N ARG A 143 12.45 3.27 -20.69
CA ARG A 143 12.54 3.49 -22.15
C ARG A 143 11.77 4.74 -22.57
N ARG A 144 10.52 4.87 -22.12
CA ARG A 144 9.63 5.97 -22.50
C ARG A 144 10.09 7.32 -21.94
N SER A 145 10.70 7.32 -20.76
CA SER A 145 11.35 8.52 -20.20
C SER A 145 12.54 8.97 -21.04
N ARG A 146 13.39 8.04 -21.51
CA ARG A 146 14.50 8.36 -22.42
C ARG A 146 14.00 8.87 -23.78
N GLU A 147 12.97 8.26 -24.34
CA GLU A 147 12.32 8.72 -25.57
C GLU A 147 11.79 10.15 -25.42
N LEU A 148 11.15 10.47 -24.28
CA LEU A 148 10.64 11.81 -24.01
C LEU A 148 11.77 12.85 -24.05
N VAL A 149 12.88 12.60 -23.34
CA VAL A 149 14.03 13.52 -23.28
C VAL A 149 14.70 13.66 -24.65
N ALA A 150 14.92 12.55 -25.37
CA ALA A 150 15.54 12.58 -26.70
C ALA A 150 14.69 13.37 -27.72
N ARG A 151 13.34 13.28 -27.62
CA ARG A 151 12.43 14.07 -28.46
C ARG A 151 12.45 15.56 -28.12
N LYS A 152 12.59 15.92 -26.84
CA LYS A 152 12.69 17.32 -26.40
C LYS A 152 13.98 17.98 -26.89
N ASN A 153 15.10 17.23 -26.93
CA ASN A 153 16.39 17.76 -27.37
C ASN A 153 17.22 16.72 -28.11
N SER A 154 17.20 16.80 -29.44
CA SER A 154 17.93 15.88 -30.33
C SER A 154 19.45 16.07 -30.36
N ARG A 155 19.98 17.08 -29.64
CA ARG A 155 21.43 17.35 -29.55
C ARG A 155 22.12 16.60 -28.41
N LEU A 156 21.34 16.04 -27.47
CA LEU A 156 21.90 15.33 -26.32
C LEU A 156 22.51 13.99 -26.76
N THR A 157 23.63 13.63 -26.14
CA THR A 157 24.20 12.29 -26.27
C THR A 157 23.31 11.25 -25.57
N GLN A 158 23.49 9.97 -25.88
CA GLN A 158 22.72 8.91 -25.24
C GLN A 158 22.92 8.88 -23.71
N GLU A 159 24.13 9.18 -23.23
CA GLU A 159 24.45 9.27 -21.81
C GLU A 159 23.72 10.44 -21.15
N GLN A 160 23.74 11.63 -21.79
CA GLN A 160 23.00 12.79 -21.30
C GLN A 160 21.49 12.54 -21.27
N VAL A 161 20.94 11.86 -22.28
CA VAL A 161 19.53 11.44 -22.29
C VAL A 161 19.23 10.49 -21.14
N ALA A 162 20.11 9.51 -20.87
CA ALA A 162 19.91 8.54 -19.79
C ALA A 162 19.91 9.21 -18.41
N THR A 163 20.87 10.10 -18.16
CA THR A 163 20.97 10.87 -16.91
C THR A 163 19.76 11.77 -16.72
N ALA A 164 19.42 12.61 -17.71
CA ALA A 164 18.28 13.51 -17.61
C ALA A 164 16.95 12.75 -17.49
N ALA A 165 16.78 11.61 -18.19
CA ALA A 165 15.57 10.80 -18.08
C ALA A 165 15.38 10.21 -16.68
N LYS A 166 16.47 9.78 -16.03
CA LYS A 166 16.45 9.33 -14.63
C LYS A 166 16.00 10.47 -13.72
N GLU A 167 16.69 11.61 -13.78
CA GLU A 167 16.42 12.77 -12.92
C GLU A 167 14.99 13.31 -13.10
N GLU A 168 14.54 13.50 -14.35
CA GLU A 168 13.18 13.96 -14.65
C GLU A 168 12.12 12.95 -14.16
N PHE A 169 12.38 11.64 -14.31
CA PHE A 169 11.46 10.59 -13.85
C PHE A 169 11.33 10.58 -12.33
N GLU A 170 12.44 10.50 -11.60
CA GLU A 170 12.43 10.41 -10.13
C GLU A 170 11.87 11.69 -9.50
N PHE A 171 12.19 12.86 -10.07
CA PHE A 171 11.59 14.13 -9.65
C PHE A 171 10.07 14.13 -9.83
N ALA A 172 9.58 13.75 -11.02
CA ALA A 172 8.14 13.74 -11.28
C ALA A 172 7.41 12.67 -10.47
N ALA A 173 8.01 11.48 -10.30
CA ALA A 173 7.45 10.40 -9.50
C ALA A 173 7.32 10.80 -8.03
N ARG A 174 8.36 11.43 -7.46
CA ARG A 174 8.32 12.00 -6.11
C ARG A 174 7.23 13.05 -5.99
N GLN A 175 7.22 14.05 -6.87
CA GLN A 175 6.24 15.13 -6.82
C GLN A 175 4.81 14.55 -6.90
N PHE A 176 4.57 13.62 -7.81
CA PHE A 176 3.27 13.01 -7.99
C PHE A 176 2.80 12.22 -6.76
N MET A 177 3.61 11.30 -6.24
CA MET A 177 3.24 10.50 -5.07
C MET A 177 3.13 11.34 -3.79
N GLN A 178 4.06 12.27 -3.57
CA GLN A 178 4.09 13.12 -2.38
C GLN A 178 2.89 14.07 -2.35
N GLU A 179 2.62 14.76 -3.45
CA GLU A 179 1.48 15.69 -3.50
C GLU A 179 0.13 14.95 -3.47
N THR A 180 0.05 13.72 -3.98
CA THR A 180 -1.15 12.87 -3.79
C THR A 180 -1.41 12.63 -2.30
N LEU A 181 -0.41 12.23 -1.52
CA LEU A 181 -0.58 12.05 -0.07
C LEU A 181 -0.97 13.35 0.63
N ARG A 182 -0.34 14.48 0.28
CA ARG A 182 -0.70 15.81 0.82
C ARG A 182 -2.16 16.14 0.55
N GLN A 183 -2.59 15.96 -0.70
CA GLN A 183 -3.96 16.26 -1.09
C GLN A 183 -4.96 15.33 -0.39
N GLY A 184 -4.63 14.04 -0.27
CA GLY A 184 -5.43 13.07 0.48
C GLY A 184 -5.63 13.47 1.93
N LYS A 185 -4.56 13.84 2.63
CA LYS A 185 -4.61 14.33 4.01
C LYS A 185 -5.38 15.65 4.13
N ASN A 186 -5.20 16.57 3.20
CA ASN A 186 -5.94 17.84 3.21
C ASN A 186 -7.45 17.63 3.06
N LEU A 187 -7.85 16.70 2.18
CA LEU A 187 -9.25 16.40 1.91
C LEU A 187 -9.89 15.47 2.95
N ARG A 188 -9.12 14.57 3.55
CA ARG A 188 -9.54 13.57 4.54
C ARG A 188 -8.50 13.48 5.68
N PRO A 189 -8.47 14.46 6.60
CA PRO A 189 -7.39 14.60 7.58
C PRO A 189 -7.37 13.50 8.66
N ASN A 190 -8.50 12.81 8.87
CA ASN A 190 -8.61 11.74 9.87
C ASN A 190 -8.35 10.34 9.30
N GLN A 191 -8.01 10.25 8.02
CA GLN A 191 -7.62 8.99 7.37
C GLN A 191 -6.12 8.75 7.49
N LEU A 192 -5.75 7.48 7.66
CA LEU A 192 -4.37 7.04 7.64
C LEU A 192 -3.98 6.61 6.22
N TRP A 193 -3.25 7.50 5.55
CA TRP A 193 -2.75 7.37 4.18
C TRP A 193 -1.39 6.68 4.08
N GLY A 194 -1.26 5.84 3.06
CA GLY A 194 -0.01 5.23 2.65
C GLY A 194 -0.15 4.38 1.39
N PHE A 195 0.99 3.97 0.82
CA PHE A 195 1.04 3.12 -0.37
C PHE A 195 1.19 1.65 0.00
N TYR A 196 0.39 0.80 -0.63
CA TYR A 196 0.53 -0.65 -0.54
C TYR A 196 1.89 -1.11 -1.11
N LEU A 197 2.48 -2.14 -0.49
CA LEU A 197 3.84 -2.66 -0.73
C LEU A 197 5.00 -1.77 -0.23
N PHE A 198 4.72 -0.63 0.40
CA PHE A 198 5.77 0.27 0.87
C PHE A 198 5.93 0.23 2.41
N PRO A 199 7.16 0.05 2.92
CA PRO A 199 8.39 -0.26 2.17
C PRO A 199 8.46 -1.72 1.70
N ASP A 200 9.36 -1.96 0.75
CA ASP A 200 9.82 -3.31 0.43
C ASP A 200 11.27 -3.48 0.91
N CYS A 201 11.56 -4.64 1.47
CA CYS A 201 12.87 -5.07 1.96
C CYS A 201 13.72 -5.72 0.87
N TYR A 202 13.09 -6.18 -0.22
CA TYR A 202 13.73 -6.87 -1.35
C TYR A 202 14.59 -8.10 -0.95
N ASN A 203 14.28 -8.73 0.19
CA ASN A 203 14.95 -9.91 0.72
C ASN A 203 14.50 -11.22 0.04
N HIS A 204 14.43 -11.24 -1.30
CA HIS A 204 13.87 -12.36 -2.08
C HIS A 204 14.91 -13.39 -2.57
N ASP A 205 16.18 -13.27 -2.16
CA ASP A 205 17.30 -14.05 -2.69
C ASP A 205 17.52 -15.41 -1.97
N TYR A 206 16.47 -15.97 -1.38
CA TYR A 206 16.50 -17.26 -0.66
C TYR A 206 16.65 -18.48 -1.59
N LYS A 207 16.25 -18.37 -2.87
CA LYS A 207 16.27 -19.52 -3.81
C LYS A 207 17.70 -20.03 -4.02
N GLY A 208 17.91 -21.31 -3.72
CA GLY A 208 19.23 -21.95 -3.79
C GLY A 208 20.22 -21.52 -2.68
N LYS A 209 19.76 -20.77 -1.67
CA LYS A 209 20.61 -20.23 -0.58
C LYS A 209 19.99 -20.40 0.81
N MET A 210 19.03 -21.31 0.98
CA MET A 210 18.24 -21.41 2.21
C MET A 210 19.10 -21.58 3.48
N GLU A 211 20.22 -22.32 3.38
CA GLU A 211 21.14 -22.55 4.50
C GLU A 211 21.84 -21.27 4.99
N SER A 212 22.17 -20.34 4.09
CA SER A 212 22.87 -19.09 4.40
C SER A 212 21.95 -17.87 4.42
N TYR A 213 20.68 -18.05 4.10
CA TYR A 213 19.70 -16.98 4.00
C TYR A 213 19.31 -16.46 5.39
N THR A 214 19.53 -15.17 5.61
CA THR A 214 19.33 -14.51 6.92
C THR A 214 18.03 -13.73 7.03
N GLY A 215 17.29 -13.60 5.93
CA GLY A 215 16.10 -12.76 5.84
C GLY A 215 16.36 -11.25 5.80
N ARG A 216 17.60 -10.79 6.04
CA ARG A 216 17.91 -9.35 6.12
C ARG A 216 17.62 -8.64 4.80
N CYS A 217 17.16 -7.40 4.90
CA CYS A 217 17.11 -6.51 3.75
C CYS A 217 18.56 -6.25 3.29
N PRO A 218 18.89 -6.35 1.99
CA PRO A 218 20.20 -5.99 1.50
C PRO A 218 20.55 -4.54 1.86
N ASP A 219 21.80 -4.24 2.22
CA ASP A 219 22.21 -2.90 2.66
C ASP A 219 21.87 -1.82 1.63
N VAL A 220 22.07 -2.11 0.34
CA VAL A 220 21.69 -1.22 -0.77
C VAL A 220 20.19 -0.92 -0.83
N GLU A 221 19.34 -1.83 -0.35
CA GLU A 221 17.89 -1.64 -0.34
C GLU A 221 17.45 -0.82 0.88
N ILE A 222 18.18 -0.90 1.99
CA ILE A 222 18.03 0.01 3.13
C ILE A 222 18.38 1.44 2.70
N GLU A 223 19.52 1.63 2.03
CA GLU A 223 19.94 2.93 1.50
C GLU A 223 18.92 3.51 0.52
N ARG A 224 18.41 2.69 -0.41
CA ARG A 224 17.34 3.09 -1.34
C ARG A 224 16.05 3.45 -0.62
N ASN A 225 15.71 2.75 0.45
CA ASN A 225 14.56 3.14 1.27
C ASN A 225 14.81 4.46 1.99
N ASP A 226 16.04 4.79 2.38
CA ASP A 226 16.38 6.08 2.97
C ASP A 226 16.26 7.24 1.95
N GLU A 227 16.55 7.00 0.66
CA GLU A 227 16.28 7.96 -0.43
C GLU A 227 14.78 8.33 -0.53
N LEU A 228 13.90 7.47 -0.02
CA LEU A 228 12.44 7.67 0.02
C LEU A 228 11.95 8.32 1.32
N ASN A 229 12.82 8.93 2.13
CA ASN A 229 12.41 9.64 3.36
C ASN A 229 11.29 10.66 3.14
N TRP A 230 11.20 11.27 1.96
CA TRP A 230 10.09 12.15 1.58
C TRP A 230 8.72 11.45 1.56
N LEU A 231 8.68 10.15 1.23
CA LEU A 231 7.46 9.33 1.19
C LEU A 231 7.04 8.93 2.61
N TRP A 232 8.01 8.50 3.43
CA TRP A 232 7.76 8.10 4.81
C TRP A 232 7.22 9.28 5.58
N ASN A 233 7.89 10.44 5.50
CA ASN A 233 7.50 11.67 6.16
C ASN A 233 6.10 12.14 5.78
N GLU A 234 5.69 11.95 4.53
CA GLU A 234 4.37 12.36 4.06
C GLU A 234 3.26 11.36 4.43
N SER A 235 3.60 10.07 4.57
CA SER A 235 2.65 9.01 4.93
C SER A 235 2.22 9.13 6.40
N THR A 236 1.01 8.66 6.71
CA THR A 236 0.49 8.57 8.09
C THR A 236 0.33 7.12 8.55
N ALA A 237 0.50 6.15 7.66
CA ALA A 237 0.63 4.72 7.96
C ALA A 237 1.50 4.04 6.89
N LEU A 238 2.11 2.90 7.22
CA LEU A 238 2.85 2.07 6.27
C LEU A 238 2.16 0.74 6.01
N PHE A 239 2.26 0.23 4.78
CA PHE A 239 1.54 -0.96 4.32
C PHE A 239 2.48 -1.96 3.63
N PRO A 240 3.51 -2.50 4.32
CA PRO A 240 4.41 -3.49 3.75
C PRO A 240 3.65 -4.79 3.48
N SER A 241 4.02 -5.50 2.42
CA SER A 241 3.58 -6.89 2.19
C SER A 241 4.58 -7.87 2.76
N ILE A 242 4.11 -8.96 3.35
CA ILE A 242 4.91 -10.08 3.85
C ILE A 242 4.46 -11.42 3.24
N TYR A 243 3.87 -11.39 2.04
CA TYR A 243 3.37 -12.61 1.42
C TYR A 243 4.49 -13.63 1.24
N LEU A 244 4.21 -14.87 1.66
CA LEU A 244 5.19 -15.94 1.67
C LEU A 244 5.20 -16.69 0.34
N ASP A 245 6.38 -16.88 -0.22
CA ASP A 245 6.61 -17.79 -1.33
C ASP A 245 6.51 -19.25 -0.85
N PRO A 246 6.02 -20.19 -1.68
CA PRO A 246 6.01 -21.62 -1.36
C PRO A 246 7.36 -22.18 -0.89
N ASP A 247 8.48 -21.67 -1.42
CA ASP A 247 9.84 -22.08 -1.03
C ASP A 247 10.15 -21.78 0.45
N LEU A 248 9.40 -20.89 1.09
CA LEU A 248 9.54 -20.49 2.50
C LEU A 248 8.55 -21.22 3.43
N ARG A 249 7.77 -22.18 2.91
CA ARG A 249 6.75 -22.92 3.66
C ARG A 249 7.34 -23.66 4.85
N SER A 250 6.83 -23.35 6.04
CA SER A 250 7.20 -24.01 7.30
C SER A 250 8.71 -24.02 7.61
N THR A 251 9.46 -22.99 7.19
CA THR A 251 10.90 -22.86 7.47
C THR A 251 11.21 -21.70 8.43
N ASP A 252 12.32 -21.80 9.17
CA ASP A 252 12.84 -20.68 9.98
C ASP A 252 13.18 -19.46 9.12
N GLN A 253 13.62 -19.70 7.90
CA GLN A 253 13.90 -18.67 6.90
C GLN A 253 12.64 -17.91 6.50
N GLY A 254 11.48 -18.57 6.42
CA GLY A 254 10.19 -17.91 6.23
C GLY A 254 9.89 -16.93 7.36
N ARG A 255 10.15 -17.32 8.61
CA ARG A 255 10.04 -16.41 9.77
C ARG A 255 11.02 -15.25 9.69
N LEU A 256 12.27 -15.48 9.29
CA LEU A 256 13.27 -14.42 9.10
C LEU A 256 12.89 -13.46 7.95
N PHE A 257 12.30 -13.97 6.87
CA PHE A 257 11.80 -13.18 5.76
C PHE A 257 10.74 -12.17 6.23
N VAL A 258 9.73 -12.64 6.98
CA VAL A 258 8.68 -11.78 7.56
C VAL A 258 9.26 -10.79 8.56
N LEU A 259 10.04 -11.29 9.53
CA LEU A 259 10.61 -10.48 10.61
C LEU A 259 11.36 -9.25 10.10
N ASN A 260 12.23 -9.43 9.09
CA ASN A 260 13.05 -8.33 8.60
C ASN A 260 12.25 -7.32 7.77
N ARG A 261 11.18 -7.75 7.07
CA ARG A 261 10.26 -6.85 6.37
C ARG A 261 9.48 -5.97 7.35
N VAL A 262 9.01 -6.57 8.44
CA VAL A 262 8.35 -5.82 9.53
C VAL A 262 9.35 -4.88 10.22
N LYS A 263 10.57 -5.33 10.51
CA LYS A 263 11.62 -4.48 11.09
C LYS A 263 11.94 -3.26 10.23
N GLU A 264 12.06 -3.44 8.91
CA GLU A 264 12.33 -2.32 8.00
C GLU A 264 11.16 -1.34 7.96
N ALA A 265 9.91 -1.83 7.93
CA ALA A 265 8.75 -0.96 8.05
C ALA A 265 8.72 -0.19 9.37
N MET A 266 9.03 -0.83 10.50
CA MET A 266 9.09 -0.17 11.81
C MET A 266 10.22 0.87 11.89
N ARG A 267 11.38 0.58 11.27
CA ARG A 267 12.50 1.53 11.15
C ARG A 267 12.05 2.80 10.43
N LEU A 268 11.41 2.65 9.27
CA LEU A 268 10.96 3.76 8.44
C LEU A 268 9.73 4.48 9.01
N ALA A 269 8.87 3.79 9.75
CA ALA A 269 7.75 4.40 10.47
C ALA A 269 8.21 5.44 11.50
N SER A 270 9.45 5.31 11.98
CA SER A 270 10.08 6.16 12.99
C SER A 270 10.97 7.26 12.40
N VAL A 271 11.03 7.39 11.07
CA VAL A 271 11.74 8.51 10.39
C VAL A 271 10.99 9.81 10.65
N GLY A 272 11.70 10.94 10.78
CA GLY A 272 11.12 12.26 10.97
C GLY A 272 10.74 12.58 12.41
N ASP A 273 10.06 13.71 12.60
CA ASP A 273 9.65 14.17 13.94
C ASP A 273 8.27 13.61 14.33
N GLY A 274 8.08 13.33 15.61
CA GLY A 274 6.80 12.91 16.18
C GLY A 274 6.75 11.43 16.57
N LEU A 275 5.53 10.93 16.75
CA LEU A 275 5.29 9.52 17.09
C LEU A 275 5.47 8.64 15.85
N ALA A 276 5.96 7.41 16.06
CA ALA A 276 6.07 6.43 14.99
C ALA A 276 4.70 6.17 14.36
N ARG A 277 4.67 6.13 13.01
CA ARG A 277 3.45 5.84 12.25
C ARG A 277 3.01 4.39 12.49
N PRO A 278 1.71 4.09 12.53
CA PRO A 278 1.25 2.71 12.58
C PRO A 278 1.64 1.94 11.31
N VAL A 279 1.99 0.67 11.49
CA VAL A 279 2.36 -0.25 10.40
C VAL A 279 1.29 -1.33 10.29
N PHE A 280 0.63 -1.40 9.14
CA PHE A 280 -0.39 -2.39 8.82
C PHE A 280 0.15 -3.38 7.80
N VAL A 281 0.53 -4.56 8.27
CA VAL A 281 1.22 -5.53 7.46
C VAL A 281 0.24 -6.34 6.62
N TYR A 282 0.41 -6.33 5.30
CA TYR A 282 -0.41 -7.12 4.38
C TYR A 282 0.07 -8.58 4.34
N SER A 283 -0.83 -9.49 4.68
CA SER A 283 -0.66 -10.93 4.60
C SER A 283 -1.77 -11.58 3.76
N ARG A 284 -1.55 -12.83 3.34
CA ARG A 284 -2.54 -13.65 2.62
C ARG A 284 -2.71 -14.98 3.34
N PRO A 285 -3.90 -15.61 3.25
CA PRO A 285 -4.11 -16.94 3.80
C PRO A 285 -3.47 -18.05 2.96
N THR A 286 -2.88 -17.72 1.79
CA THR A 286 -2.21 -18.65 0.88
C THR A 286 -0.77 -18.23 0.59
N TYR A 287 0.03 -19.17 0.10
CA TYR A 287 1.35 -18.86 -0.49
C TYR A 287 1.21 -18.11 -1.82
N ASN A 288 2.23 -17.34 -2.19
CA ASN A 288 2.25 -16.59 -3.44
C ASN A 288 2.05 -17.49 -4.65
N ASN A 289 1.19 -17.04 -5.58
CA ASN A 289 0.87 -17.73 -6.84
C ASN A 289 0.31 -19.15 -6.67
N GLU A 290 -0.14 -19.52 -5.46
CA GLU A 290 -0.78 -20.80 -5.16
C GLU A 290 -2.09 -20.59 -4.40
N MET A 291 -3.03 -21.51 -4.56
CA MET A 291 -4.24 -21.61 -3.73
C MET A 291 -3.99 -22.43 -2.45
N THR A 292 -2.75 -22.86 -2.23
CA THR A 292 -2.35 -23.62 -1.04
C THR A 292 -2.40 -22.73 0.19
N LEU A 293 -3.23 -23.10 1.18
CA LEU A 293 -3.33 -22.39 2.45
C LEU A 293 -2.01 -22.41 3.22
N LEU A 294 -1.75 -21.33 3.96
CA LEU A 294 -0.63 -21.29 4.89
C LEU A 294 -0.79 -22.37 5.97
N THR A 295 0.30 -23.04 6.30
CA THR A 295 0.34 -23.97 7.43
C THR A 295 0.19 -23.20 8.75
N GLU A 296 -0.14 -23.89 9.84
CA GLU A 296 -0.18 -23.30 11.18
C GLU A 296 1.17 -22.68 11.55
N SER A 297 2.28 -23.38 11.26
CA SER A 297 3.64 -22.88 11.50
C SER A 297 3.98 -21.64 10.66
N SER A 298 3.56 -21.58 9.40
CA SER A 298 3.71 -20.37 8.58
C SER A 298 2.81 -19.22 9.06
N SER A 299 1.62 -19.52 9.56
CA SER A 299 0.70 -18.51 10.13
C SER A 299 1.24 -17.93 11.44
N LEU A 300 1.89 -18.75 12.28
CA LEU A 300 2.58 -18.29 13.48
C LEU A 300 3.75 -17.37 13.16
N SER A 301 4.41 -17.56 12.03
CA SER A 301 5.50 -16.67 11.56
C SER A 301 5.01 -15.29 11.11
N ILE A 302 3.69 -15.12 10.93
CA ILE A 302 3.04 -13.84 10.60
C ILE A 302 2.55 -13.13 11.87
N LYS A 303 2.14 -13.89 12.90
CA LYS A 303 1.56 -13.36 14.15
C LYS A 303 2.61 -12.90 15.18
N ASN A 304 3.81 -13.48 15.15
CA ASN A 304 4.90 -13.22 16.11
C ASN A 304 6.02 -12.38 15.49
#